data_AF-A0A1F9AS03-F1
#
_entry.id   AF-A0A1F9AS03-F1
#
_cell.length_a   1.000
_cell.length_b   1.000
_cell.length_c   1.000
_cell.angle_alpha   90.00
_cell.angle_beta   90.00
_cell.angle_gamma   90.00
#
_symmetry.space_group_name_H-M   'P 1'
#
loop_
_entity.id
_entity.type
_entity.pdbx_description
1 polymer ?
#
loop_
_entity_poly.entity_id
_entity_poly.type
_entity_poly.pdbx_seq_one_letter_code
_entity_poly.pdbx_strand_id
1 'polypeptide(L)'
;MDLLYKLAARAAELGGDFNGEESVTEVYDRRFVAKLVKKLDEERKTAIEQLKRAVYFYRQVVWLQDRFPKAELESVLGLVKLVDTKEIEAADWSLTPGRYVGVAPPEEDENFDFEQTMREIHTELADLNKEAAELAAKIQGNFEELGI
;
A
#
# COMPACT_ATOMS: atom_id res chain seq x y z
N MET A 1 -8.79 -9.12 -17.16
CA MET A 1 -9.89 -9.45 -16.23
C MET A 1 -10.44 -8.22 -15.52
N ASP A 2 -9.61 -7.46 -14.80
CA ASP A 2 -10.08 -6.30 -14.04
C ASP A 2 -10.64 -5.16 -14.91
N LEU A 3 -9.92 -4.79 -15.98
CA LEU A 3 -10.38 -3.79 -16.94
C LEU A 3 -11.70 -4.18 -17.62
N LEU A 4 -11.86 -5.45 -17.97
CA LEU A 4 -13.08 -5.97 -18.60
C LEU A 4 -14.29 -5.86 -17.68
N TYR A 5 -14.14 -6.18 -16.39
CA TYR A 5 -15.20 -5.96 -15.41
C TYR A 5 -15.51 -4.48 -15.23
N LYS A 6 -14.50 -3.61 -15.10
CA LYS A 6 -14.70 -2.17 -14.95
C LYS A 6 -15.48 -1.57 -16.12
N LEU A 7 -15.15 -1.95 -17.35
CA LEU A 7 -15.87 -1.53 -18.55
C LEU A 7 -17.31 -2.06 -18.57
N ALA A 8 -17.52 -3.34 -18.24
CA ALA A 8 -18.86 -3.93 -18.20
C ALA A 8 -19.76 -3.31 -17.11
N ALA A 9 -19.20 -3.07 -15.92
CA ALA A 9 -19.89 -2.39 -14.83
C ALA A 9 -20.24 -0.95 -15.21
N ARG A 10 -19.30 -0.23 -15.83
CA ARG A 10 -19.54 1.14 -16.30
C ARG A 10 -20.61 1.22 -17.39
N ALA A 11 -20.63 0.27 -18.32
CA ALA A 11 -21.68 0.18 -19.34
C ALA A 11 -23.06 -0.11 -18.71
N ALA A 12 -23.12 -0.95 -17.68
CA ALA A 12 -24.35 -1.24 -16.95
C ALA A 12 -24.87 -0.03 -16.13
N GLU A 13 -23.97 0.76 -15.55
CA GLU A 13 -24.32 2.04 -14.90
C GLU A 13 -24.94 3.00 -15.92
N LEU A 14 -24.26 3.24 -17.04
CA LEU A 14 -24.72 4.14 -18.09
C LEU A 14 -26.09 3.71 -18.63
N GLY A 15 -26.31 2.42 -18.89
CA GLY A 15 -27.62 1.91 -19.30
C GLY A 15 -28.72 2.14 -18.25
N GLY A 16 -28.37 2.15 -16.97
CA GLY A 16 -29.28 2.47 -15.87
C GLY A 16 -29.65 3.97 -15.81
N ASP A 17 -28.73 4.86 -16.20
CA ASP A 17 -28.95 6.31 -16.22
C ASP A 17 -29.95 6.74 -17.31
N PHE A 18 -30.09 5.96 -18.39
CA PHE A 18 -31.03 6.22 -19.49
C PHE A 18 -32.40 5.52 -19.35
N ASN A 19 -32.69 4.90 -18.21
CA ASN A 19 -33.90 4.07 -17.98
C ASN A 19 -35.24 4.84 -17.94
N GLY A 20 -35.25 6.11 -18.38
CA GLY A 20 -36.46 6.93 -18.59
C GLY A 20 -36.79 7.18 -20.07
N GLU A 21 -35.91 6.77 -20.99
CA GLU A 21 -36.17 6.83 -22.43
C GLU A 21 -36.90 5.55 -22.89
N GLU A 22 -38.01 5.73 -23.59
CA GLU A 22 -38.89 4.65 -24.06
C GLU A 22 -38.13 3.66 -24.97
N SER A 23 -37.22 4.18 -25.80
CA SER A 23 -36.34 3.43 -26.70
C SER A 23 -35.31 2.54 -25.98
N VAL A 24 -34.86 2.94 -24.79
CA VAL A 24 -33.85 2.21 -24.00
C VAL A 24 -34.53 1.14 -23.14
N THR A 25 -35.72 1.43 -22.63
CA THR A 25 -36.48 0.52 -21.76
C THR A 25 -36.94 -0.75 -22.50
N GLU A 26 -37.16 -0.68 -23.82
CA GLU A 26 -37.49 -1.84 -24.66
C GLU A 26 -36.31 -2.81 -24.84
N VAL A 27 -35.06 -2.33 -24.75
CA VAL A 27 -33.85 -3.10 -25.10
C VAL A 27 -33.00 -3.44 -23.87
N TYR A 28 -33.15 -2.70 -22.77
CA TYR A 28 -32.30 -2.79 -21.59
C TYR A 28 -33.06 -3.30 -20.34
N ASP A 29 -32.89 -4.57 -20.00
CA ASP A 29 -33.37 -5.12 -18.72
C ASP A 29 -32.35 -4.89 -17.61
N ARG A 30 -32.57 -3.83 -16.81
CA ARG A 30 -31.73 -3.47 -15.66
C ARG A 30 -31.54 -4.61 -14.67
N ARG A 31 -32.58 -5.42 -14.39
CA ARG A 31 -32.51 -6.49 -13.38
C ARG A 31 -31.65 -7.63 -13.89
N PHE A 32 -31.83 -7.98 -15.17
CA PHE A 32 -31.02 -8.99 -15.82
C PHE A 32 -29.55 -8.57 -15.91
N VAL A 33 -29.28 -7.32 -16.33
CA VAL A 33 -27.92 -6.79 -16.42
C VAL A 33 -27.26 -6.71 -15.04
N ALA A 34 -27.96 -6.25 -14.01
CA ALA A 34 -27.44 -6.24 -12.63
C ALA A 34 -27.05 -7.66 -12.15
N LYS A 35 -27.85 -8.68 -12.49
CA LYS A 35 -27.53 -10.08 -12.18
C LYS A 35 -26.28 -10.56 -12.92
N LEU A 36 -26.11 -10.18 -14.19
CA LEU A 36 -24.93 -10.52 -14.98
C LEU A 36 -23.66 -9.83 -14.44
N VAL A 37 -23.73 -8.55 -14.07
CA VAL A 37 -22.60 -7.83 -13.47
C VAL A 37 -22.19 -8.47 -12.14
N LYS A 38 -23.16 -8.85 -11.30
CA LYS A 38 -22.87 -9.58 -10.05
C LYS A 38 -22.18 -10.91 -10.31
N LYS A 39 -22.67 -11.70 -11.27
CA LYS A 39 -22.05 -12.97 -11.66
C LYS A 39 -20.63 -12.77 -12.19
N LEU A 40 -20.42 -11.75 -13.03
CA LEU A 40 -19.11 -11.38 -13.55
C LEU A 40 -18.14 -10.95 -12.43
N ASP A 41 -18.64 -10.28 -11.39
CA ASP A 41 -17.86 -9.91 -10.20
C ASP A 41 -17.39 -11.14 -9.42
N GLU A 42 -18.28 -12.10 -9.21
CA GLU A 42 -17.99 -13.38 -8.55
C GLU A 42 -16.95 -14.18 -9.34
N GLU A 43 -17.14 -14.35 -10.65
CA GLU A 43 -16.19 -15.05 -11.52
C GLU A 43 -14.82 -14.34 -11.57
N ARG A 44 -14.81 -13.00 -11.62
CA ARG A 44 -13.57 -12.21 -11.54
C ARG A 44 -12.82 -12.50 -10.24
N LYS A 45 -13.52 -12.47 -9.10
CA LYS A 45 -12.91 -12.71 -7.78
C LYS A 45 -12.30 -14.11 -7.70
N THR A 46 -13.01 -15.14 -8.16
CA THR A 46 -12.50 -16.50 -8.22
C THR A 46 -11.24 -16.61 -9.09
N ALA A 47 -11.27 -16.02 -10.29
CA ALA A 47 -10.12 -16.03 -11.19
C ALA A 47 -8.90 -15.30 -10.59
N ILE A 48 -9.12 -14.15 -9.95
CA ILE A 48 -8.05 -13.40 -9.26
C ILE A 48 -7.45 -14.27 -8.15
N GLU A 49 -8.27 -14.90 -7.32
CA GLU A 49 -7.79 -15.72 -6.20
C GLU A 49 -6.92 -16.89 -6.67
N GLN A 50 -7.31 -17.56 -7.76
CA GLN A 50 -6.50 -18.61 -8.37
C GLN A 50 -5.14 -18.10 -8.85
N LEU A 51 -5.10 -16.89 -9.41
CA LEU A 51 -3.86 -16.28 -9.93
C LEU A 51 -2.96 -15.73 -8.83
N LYS A 52 -3.50 -15.32 -7.67
CA LYS A 52 -2.72 -14.74 -6.57
C LYS A 52 -1.55 -15.63 -6.15
N ARG A 53 -1.78 -16.95 -6.06
CA ARG A 53 -0.73 -17.90 -5.66
C ARG A 53 0.41 -17.93 -6.67
N ALA A 54 0.10 -17.99 -7.97
CA ALA A 54 1.13 -17.98 -9.02
C ALA A 54 1.90 -16.66 -9.04
N VAL A 55 1.19 -15.52 -8.94
CA VAL A 55 1.81 -14.19 -8.88
C VAL A 55 2.69 -14.04 -7.63
N TYR A 56 2.25 -14.56 -6.49
CA TYR A 56 3.03 -14.55 -5.26
C TYR A 56 4.38 -15.25 -5.46
N PHE A 57 4.38 -16.51 -5.92
CA PHE A 57 5.63 -17.26 -6.12
C PHE A 57 6.50 -16.63 -7.19
N TYR A 58 5.92 -16.14 -8.29
CA TYR A 58 6.69 -15.42 -9.30
C TYR A 58 7.40 -14.20 -8.70
N ARG A 59 6.70 -13.39 -7.91
CA ARG A 59 7.31 -12.23 -7.23
C ARG A 59 8.43 -12.65 -6.27
N GLN A 60 8.25 -13.73 -5.51
CA GLN A 60 9.29 -14.23 -4.61
C GLN A 60 10.51 -14.74 -5.38
N VAL A 61 10.31 -15.45 -6.49
CA VAL A 61 11.39 -15.96 -7.34
C VAL A 61 12.16 -14.81 -7.99
N VAL A 62 11.46 -13.83 -8.55
CA VAL A 62 12.08 -12.64 -9.13
C VAL A 62 12.89 -11.90 -8.07
N TRP A 63 12.32 -11.67 -6.88
CA TRP A 63 13.01 -11.01 -5.78
C TRP A 63 14.30 -11.73 -5.37
N LEU A 64 14.26 -13.08 -5.32
CA LEU A 64 15.41 -13.90 -4.98
C LEU A 64 16.46 -13.88 -6.10
N GLN A 65 16.07 -14.04 -7.36
CA GLN A 65 16.99 -14.08 -8.49
C GLN A 65 17.67 -12.74 -8.77
N ASP A 66 16.97 -11.64 -8.52
CA ASP A 66 17.50 -10.27 -8.60
C ASP A 66 18.65 -10.06 -7.60
N ARG A 67 18.51 -10.62 -6.39
CA ARG A 67 19.49 -10.47 -5.28
C ARG A 67 20.53 -11.59 -5.18
N PHE A 68 20.25 -12.75 -5.76
CA PHE A 68 21.11 -13.93 -5.75
C PHE A 68 21.12 -14.57 -7.16
N PRO A 69 21.76 -13.93 -8.17
CA PRO A 69 21.68 -14.37 -9.56
C PRO A 69 22.25 -15.77 -9.81
N LYS A 70 23.18 -16.21 -8.95
CA LYS A 70 23.79 -17.55 -8.99
C LYS A 70 23.09 -18.57 -8.10
N ALA A 71 22.03 -18.18 -7.39
CA ALA A 71 21.36 -18.99 -6.37
C ALA A 71 22.31 -19.48 -5.24
N GLU A 72 23.38 -18.73 -4.99
CA GLU A 72 24.33 -18.95 -3.89
C GLU A 72 24.20 -17.80 -2.89
N LEU A 73 24.49 -18.08 -1.61
CA LEU A 73 24.48 -17.03 -0.59
C LEU A 73 25.62 -16.04 -0.87
N GLU A 74 25.27 -14.78 -1.11
CA GLU A 74 26.22 -13.68 -1.24
C GLU A 74 25.88 -12.54 -0.28
N SER A 75 26.87 -11.71 0.03
CA SER A 75 26.68 -10.57 0.91
C SER A 75 25.92 -9.48 0.16
N VAL A 76 24.71 -9.16 0.63
CA VAL A 76 23.85 -8.11 0.09
C VAL A 76 23.65 -7.05 1.17
N LEU A 77 24.09 -5.82 0.89
CA LEU A 77 24.01 -4.70 1.82
C LEU A 77 22.56 -4.47 2.28
N GLY A 78 22.37 -4.26 3.58
CA GLY A 78 21.05 -4.09 4.19
C GLY A 78 20.18 -5.36 4.24
N LEU A 79 20.65 -6.51 3.72
CA LEU A 79 19.87 -7.75 3.67
C LEU A 79 20.55 -8.93 4.38
N VAL A 80 21.74 -9.34 3.95
CA VAL A 80 22.42 -10.51 4.51
C VAL A 80 23.94 -10.41 4.34
N LYS A 81 24.68 -10.90 5.35
CA LYS A 81 26.13 -11.10 5.29
C LYS A 81 26.47 -12.35 6.10
N LEU A 82 27.31 -13.22 5.54
CA LEU A 82 27.91 -14.32 6.28
C LEU A 82 29.07 -13.79 7.11
N VAL A 83 29.07 -14.09 8.41
CA VAL A 83 30.10 -13.63 9.35
C VAL A 83 30.66 -14.80 10.14
N ASP A 84 31.98 -14.79 10.37
CA ASP A 84 32.64 -15.79 11.19
C ASP A 84 32.71 -15.38 12.68
N THR A 85 33.10 -16.32 13.54
CA THR A 85 33.20 -16.06 14.98
C THR A 85 34.22 -14.97 15.33
N LYS A 86 35.23 -14.75 14.49
CA LYS A 86 36.25 -13.71 14.72
C LYS A 86 35.69 -12.32 14.45
N GLU A 87 34.89 -12.16 13.39
CA GLU A 87 34.14 -10.94 13.12
C GLU A 87 33.16 -10.64 14.26
N ILE A 88 32.52 -11.67 14.81
CA ILE A 88 31.61 -11.54 15.96
C ILE A 88 32.36 -11.09 17.22
N GLU A 89 33.51 -11.70 17.52
CA GLU A 89 34.35 -11.31 18.64
C GLU A 89 34.84 -9.85 18.50
N ALA A 90 35.28 -9.46 17.29
CA ALA A 90 35.70 -8.08 17.00
C ALA A 90 34.56 -7.06 17.12
N ALA A 91 33.30 -7.50 17.02
CA ALA A 91 32.11 -6.69 17.21
C ALA A 91 31.53 -6.78 18.64
N ASP A 92 32.36 -7.13 19.62
CA ASP A 92 32.01 -7.29 21.04
C ASP A 92 30.92 -8.35 21.28
N TRP A 93 30.91 -9.42 20.49
CA TRP A 93 29.90 -10.49 20.53
C TRP A 93 28.46 -10.01 20.26
N SER A 94 28.29 -8.81 19.68
CA SER A 94 26.98 -8.29 19.35
C SER A 94 26.38 -9.03 18.17
N LEU A 95 25.20 -9.62 18.31
CA LEU A 95 24.50 -10.31 17.20
C LEU A 95 23.54 -9.40 16.42
N THR A 96 23.68 -8.08 16.58
CA THR A 96 22.82 -7.12 15.87
C THR A 96 23.18 -7.10 14.38
N PRO A 97 22.27 -7.47 13.45
CA PRO A 97 22.60 -7.58 12.04
C PRO A 97 23.18 -6.30 11.43
N GLY A 98 22.72 -5.14 11.90
CA GLY A 98 23.19 -3.83 11.43
C GLY A 98 24.69 -3.59 11.61
N ARG A 99 25.36 -4.27 12.56
CA ARG A 99 26.82 -4.19 12.72
C ARG A 99 27.61 -4.87 11.60
N TYR A 100 26.98 -5.77 10.85
CA TYR A 100 27.66 -6.60 9.86
C TYR A 100 27.17 -6.36 8.43
N VAL A 101 25.85 -6.22 8.28
CA VAL A 101 25.17 -6.22 6.98
C VAL A 101 25.23 -4.85 6.29
N GLY A 102 25.53 -3.77 7.03
CA GLY A 102 25.55 -2.41 6.50
C GLY A 102 24.16 -1.94 6.08
N VAL A 103 24.11 -0.84 5.32
CA VAL A 103 22.86 -0.25 4.81
C VAL A 103 22.91 -0.27 3.29
N ALA A 104 21.81 -0.67 2.65
CA ALA A 104 21.69 -0.56 1.20
C ALA A 104 21.81 0.92 0.80
N PRO A 105 22.48 1.24 -0.32
CA PRO A 105 22.45 2.61 -0.84
C PRO A 105 20.99 3.05 -1.00
N PRO A 106 20.63 4.27 -0.59
CA PRO A 106 19.29 4.79 -0.83
C PRO A 106 19.03 4.77 -2.35
N GLU A 107 17.89 4.22 -2.77
CA GLU A 107 17.39 4.44 -4.12
C GLU A 107 17.06 5.94 -4.23
N GLU A 108 17.80 6.67 -5.06
CA GLU A 108 17.50 8.06 -5.37
C GLU A 108 16.23 8.07 -6.23
N ASP A 109 15.08 8.36 -5.61
CA ASP A 109 13.88 8.71 -6.36
C ASP A 109 14.06 10.14 -6.89
N GLU A 110 14.50 10.25 -8.15
CA GLU A 110 14.71 11.54 -8.84
C GLU A 110 13.46 12.43 -8.85
N ASN A 111 12.27 11.87 -8.59
CA ASN A 111 11.01 12.61 -8.54
C ASN A 111 10.60 13.02 -7.12
N PHE A 112 11.36 12.66 -6.09
CA PHE A 112 11.02 13.00 -4.71
C PHE A 112 11.45 14.42 -4.36
N ASP A 113 10.47 15.31 -4.14
CA ASP A 113 10.70 16.68 -3.69
C ASP A 113 10.81 16.74 -2.14
N PHE A 114 12.05 16.68 -1.65
CA PHE A 114 12.36 16.81 -0.22
C PHE A 114 11.88 18.15 0.37
N GLU A 115 11.98 19.24 -0.38
CA GLU A 115 11.67 20.57 0.14
C GLU A 115 10.15 20.71 0.31
N GLN A 116 9.38 20.27 -0.67
CA GLN A 116 7.92 20.24 -0.59
C GLN A 116 7.47 19.36 0.59
N THR A 117 7.99 18.13 0.69
CA THR A 117 7.61 17.20 1.77
C THR A 117 7.90 17.80 3.15
N MET A 118 9.06 18.43 3.33
CA MET A 118 9.43 19.07 4.59
C MET A 118 8.52 20.26 4.94
N ARG A 119 8.12 21.05 3.95
CA ARG A 119 7.18 22.17 4.14
C ARG A 119 5.79 21.67 4.53
N GLU A 120 5.33 20.59 3.90
CA GLU A 120 4.06 19.94 4.24
C GLU A 120 4.07 19.42 5.68
N ILE A 121 5.09 18.65 6.06
CA ILE A 121 5.26 18.13 7.44
C ILE A 121 5.31 19.28 8.45
N HIS A 122 6.05 20.36 8.16
CA HIS A 122 6.14 21.50 9.07
C HIS A 122 4.78 22.21 9.23
N THR A 123 4.00 22.31 8.16
CA THR A 123 2.67 22.93 8.20
C THR A 123 1.72 22.06 9.01
N GLU A 124 1.70 20.76 8.75
CA GLU A 124 0.91 19.79 9.52
C GLU A 124 1.28 19.83 11.01
N LEU A 125 2.57 19.89 11.34
CA LEU A 125 3.03 19.99 12.73
C LEU A 125 2.57 21.29 13.40
N ALA A 126 2.55 22.41 12.67
CA ALA A 126 2.09 23.69 13.19
C ALA A 126 0.58 23.65 13.49
N ASP A 127 -0.20 23.05 12.60
CA ASP A 127 -1.64 22.88 12.78
C ASP A 127 -1.96 21.95 13.96
N LEU A 128 -1.28 20.82 14.07
CA LEU A 128 -1.41 19.90 15.21
C LEU A 128 -1.06 20.58 16.55
N ASN A 129 -0.03 21.42 16.58
CA ASN A 129 0.32 22.18 17.78
C ASN A 129 -0.76 23.20 18.17
N LYS A 130 -1.38 23.85 17.17
CA LYS A 130 -2.48 24.77 17.42
C LYS A 130 -3.69 24.04 17.99
N GLU A 131 -4.08 22.92 17.40
CA GLU A 131 -5.17 22.08 17.91
C GLU A 131 -4.89 21.57 19.32
N ALA A 132 -3.65 21.14 19.59
CA ALA A 132 -3.24 20.71 20.92
C ALA A 132 -3.37 21.85 21.96
N ALA A 133 -3.00 23.07 21.61
CA ALA A 133 -3.15 24.23 22.49
C ALA A 133 -4.62 24.58 22.75
N GLU A 134 -5.47 24.52 21.73
CA GLU A 134 -6.92 24.73 21.86
C GLU A 134 -7.56 23.67 22.77
N LEU A 135 -7.20 22.40 22.59
CA LEU A 135 -7.64 21.30 23.45
C LEU A 135 -7.17 21.49 24.89
N ALA A 136 -5.91 21.86 25.10
CA ALA A 136 -5.37 22.13 26.43
C ALA A 136 -6.13 23.26 27.14
N ALA A 137 -6.41 24.36 26.44
CA ALA A 137 -7.19 25.48 26.97
C ALA A 137 -8.63 25.05 27.33
N LYS A 138 -9.26 24.23 26.49
CA LYS A 138 -10.61 23.70 26.76
C LYS A 138 -10.63 22.77 27.97
N ILE A 139 -9.62 21.91 28.10
CA ILE A 139 -9.47 21.04 29.27
C ILE A 139 -9.32 21.89 30.53
N GLN A 140 -8.45 22.91 30.50
CA GLN A 140 -8.24 23.82 31.63
C GLN A 140 -9.54 24.54 32.04
N GLY A 141 -10.29 25.08 31.07
CA GLY A 141 -11.58 25.72 31.35
C GLY A 141 -12.60 24.77 31.98
N ASN A 142 -12.67 23.52 31.51
CA ASN A 142 -13.55 22.51 32.11
C ASN A 142 -13.15 22.18 33.56
N PHE A 143 -11.87 22.15 33.90
CA PHE A 143 -11.41 21.94 35.28
C PHE A 143 -11.81 23.10 36.19
N GLU A 144 -11.60 24.34 35.71
CA GLU A 144 -12.01 25.55 36.43
C GLU A 144 -13.53 25.60 36.69
N GLU A 145 -14.35 25.19 35.72
CA GLU A 145 -15.82 25.08 35.90
C GLU A 145 -16.22 24.00 36.91
N LEU A 146 -15.42 22.94 37.05
CA LEU A 146 -15.62 21.88 38.05
C LEU A 146 -15.08 22.25 39.44
N GLY A 147 -14.45 23.43 39.59
CA GLY A 147 -13.94 23.94 40.85
C GLY A 147 -12.67 23.24 41.36
N ILE A 148 -11.87 22.66 40.46
CA ILE A 148 -10.58 22.01 40.75
C ILE A 148 -9.49 22.62 39.88
#